data_AF-A0A8J1VLE6-F1
#
_entry.id   AF-A0A8J1VLE6-F1
#
_cell.length_a   1.000
_cell.length_b   1.000
_cell.length_c   1.000
_cell.angle_alpha   90.00
_cell.angle_beta   90.00
_cell.angle_gamma   90.00
#
_symmetry.space_group_name_H-M   'P 1'
#
loop_
_entity.id
_entity.type
_entity.pdbx_description
1 polymer ?
#
loop_
_entity_poly.entity_id
_entity_poly.type
_entity_poly.pdbx_seq_one_letter_code
_entity_poly.pdbx_strand_id
1 'polypeptide(L)'
;MWHGDIHDVRQLGPTGRFFKFAELFVTLGIMPSELTPQSGTVRAQARKDKAVISTGVAAGQDRSRMDKEVVKAVLASPLTIPWPNIPRHLQTTVMSSLIQLVPHSVAEYHVSRARCQKREKRARRADKRSAEKREDLAHEDTGEVVQEELKNGEDSHRGEAVGEKRKDPPSTSVIPSIELGPTMGESHSPRPERPQIMNHIVLGINETIKSLERSIDDLKLQLLILTDAINATSRPRPNNLLPTAPRSPSPPLTSSPEPDTLASSSEQSPLVFILIPLQSISPQTLVSPIPQYCATYNSLIYQYMQLARVASARLKENAWSALPVEEVRVVPMGRTEAELAAMVGLRRLACFGLRASHPSIAVLHGLLPKSILHPPRHSITLPFPTSGLQVHTDGPVAHHSVAAIKTQPASTNSKPETITSRPERAIPLPHIHYAPIQIKGITTKAPLDGTARKQTRLEEVRRRRIEVKERKRKEMEETKRRWEKRLKLRKNSGHGKSRKVPKAGEKGVVNGEMSKVKARSGKEQGSGQSEQGGIA
;
A
#
# COMPACT_ATOMS: atom_id res chain seq x y z
N MET A 1 31.51 40.08 17.09
CA MET A 1 32.82 40.51 16.58
C MET A 1 33.87 39.52 17.05
N TRP A 2 34.04 38.43 16.32
CA TRP A 2 35.19 37.53 16.41
C TRP A 2 35.56 37.23 14.96
N HIS A 3 36.66 37.82 14.49
CA HIS A 3 37.28 37.50 13.20
C HIS A 3 38.22 36.33 13.44
N GLY A 4 38.04 35.27 12.67
CA GLY A 4 38.95 34.13 12.60
C GLY A 4 39.29 33.88 11.15
N ASP A 5 40.29 34.60 10.66
CA ASP A 5 41.02 34.28 9.43
C ASP A 5 41.73 32.94 9.63
N ILE A 6 41.47 31.97 8.74
CA ILE A 6 42.30 30.78 8.60
C ILE A 6 42.67 30.61 7.13
N HIS A 7 43.98 30.68 6.95
CA HIS A 7 44.82 30.45 5.80
C HIS A 7 44.37 29.36 4.80
N ASP A 8 44.28 29.77 3.54
CA ASP A 8 45.15 29.33 2.43
C ASP A 8 45.81 27.94 2.56
N VAL A 9 45.23 26.94 1.88
CA VAL A 9 45.86 25.63 1.62
C VAL A 9 45.84 25.36 0.12
N ARG A 10 46.98 25.71 -0.50
CA ARG A 10 47.75 24.98 -1.50
C ARG A 10 46.99 24.10 -2.51
N GLN A 11 47.06 24.57 -3.75
CA GLN A 11 47.03 23.79 -4.98
C GLN A 11 47.94 22.55 -4.89
N LEU A 12 47.36 21.38 -5.21
CA LEU A 12 48.11 20.21 -5.65
C LEU A 12 47.61 19.82 -7.05
N GLY A 13 48.55 19.86 -8.00
CA GLY A 13 48.32 19.54 -9.41
C GLY A 13 48.12 18.04 -9.68
N PRO A 14 47.92 17.67 -10.96
CA PRO A 14 47.46 16.36 -11.36
C PRO A 14 48.64 15.45 -11.67
N THR A 15 48.89 14.46 -10.81
CA THR A 15 49.74 13.32 -11.17
C THR A 15 48.87 12.08 -11.29
N GLY A 16 48.66 11.67 -12.54
CA GLY A 16 48.04 10.40 -12.87
C GLY A 16 48.86 9.23 -12.36
N ARG A 17 48.18 8.29 -11.72
CA ARG A 17 48.58 6.89 -11.66
C ARG A 17 47.32 6.04 -11.82
N PHE A 18 47.21 5.46 -13.01
CA PHE A 18 46.33 4.34 -13.29
C PHE A 18 46.73 3.16 -12.40
N PHE A 19 45.99 2.94 -11.31
CA PHE A 19 46.00 1.65 -10.64
C PHE A 19 45.01 0.74 -11.37
N LYS A 20 45.56 -0.12 -12.24
CA LYS A 20 44.93 -1.38 -12.63
C LYS A 20 44.84 -2.24 -11.35
N PHE A 21 43.67 -2.28 -10.72
CA PHE A 21 43.40 -3.33 -9.75
C PHE A 21 42.90 -4.55 -10.51
N ALA A 22 43.76 -5.56 -10.50
CA ALA A 22 43.55 -6.87 -11.05
C ALA A 22 42.32 -7.53 -10.44
N GLU A 23 41.70 -8.36 -11.27
CA GLU A 23 40.78 -9.42 -10.89
C GLU A 23 41.29 -10.16 -9.65
N LEU A 24 40.48 -10.15 -8.60
CA LEU A 24 40.53 -11.15 -7.55
C LEU A 24 39.09 -11.58 -7.28
N PHE A 25 38.65 -12.48 -8.16
CA PHE A 25 37.55 -13.39 -7.91
C PHE A 25 37.85 -14.15 -6.61
N VAL A 26 37.26 -13.72 -5.50
CA VAL A 26 37.10 -14.57 -4.32
C VAL A 26 35.77 -15.28 -4.48
N THR A 27 35.88 -16.44 -5.11
CA THR A 27 34.89 -17.50 -5.19
C THR A 27 34.65 -18.03 -3.77
N LEU A 28 33.71 -17.41 -3.03
CA LEU A 28 33.11 -18.08 -1.87
C LEU A 28 32.17 -19.16 -2.41
N GLY A 29 32.75 -20.34 -2.62
CA GLY A 29 32.06 -21.57 -2.96
C GLY A 29 31.10 -21.97 -1.85
N ILE A 30 29.85 -21.55 -1.97
CA ILE A 30 28.73 -22.34 -1.46
C ILE A 30 28.56 -23.46 -2.48
N MET A 31 29.26 -24.56 -2.23
CA MET A 31 29.09 -25.81 -2.96
C MET A 31 27.61 -26.20 -2.91
N PRO A 32 26.90 -26.26 -4.05
CA PRO A 32 25.64 -26.98 -4.09
C PRO A 32 25.97 -28.44 -3.80
N SER A 33 25.47 -28.96 -2.69
CA SER A 33 25.47 -30.39 -2.38
C SER A 33 25.03 -31.15 -3.63
N GLU A 34 25.89 -32.03 -4.12
CA GLU A 34 25.66 -32.91 -5.26
C GLU A 34 24.31 -33.63 -5.10
N LEU A 35 23.30 -33.15 -5.83
CA LEU A 35 22.09 -33.90 -6.08
C LEU A 35 22.46 -35.01 -7.07
N THR A 36 22.77 -36.19 -6.53
CA THR A 36 22.91 -37.41 -7.32
C THR A 36 21.68 -37.57 -8.22
N PRO A 37 21.84 -37.72 -9.56
CA PRO A 37 20.73 -37.91 -10.47
C PRO A 37 20.21 -39.35 -10.34
N GLN A 38 19.42 -39.64 -9.30
CA GLN A 38 18.59 -40.83 -9.29
C GLN A 38 17.43 -40.61 -10.26
N SER A 39 17.68 -40.91 -11.55
CA SER A 39 16.67 -41.07 -12.61
C SER A 39 15.84 -42.34 -12.36
N GLY A 40 15.24 -42.42 -11.16
CA GLY A 40 14.13 -43.31 -10.91
C GLY A 40 12.88 -42.60 -11.36
N THR A 41 12.14 -43.17 -12.31
CA THR A 41 10.80 -42.69 -12.63
C THR A 41 10.00 -42.57 -11.33
N VAL A 42 9.33 -41.42 -11.11
CA VAL A 42 8.56 -41.08 -9.87
C VAL A 42 7.59 -42.21 -9.45
N ARG A 43 7.18 -43.06 -10.41
CA ARG A 43 6.32 -44.23 -10.18
C ARG A 43 7.01 -45.40 -9.46
N ALA A 44 8.33 -45.55 -9.59
CA ALA A 44 9.09 -46.66 -9.00
C ALA A 44 9.51 -46.37 -7.55
N GLN A 45 9.88 -45.13 -7.22
CA GLN A 45 10.22 -44.74 -5.83
C GLN A 45 9.00 -44.79 -4.90
N ALA A 46 7.81 -44.42 -5.38
CA ALA A 46 6.58 -44.47 -4.58
C ALA A 46 6.22 -45.89 -4.07
N ARG A 47 6.71 -46.95 -4.74
CA ARG A 47 6.50 -48.34 -4.27
C ARG A 47 7.51 -48.76 -3.21
N LYS A 48 8.73 -48.23 -3.21
CA LYS A 48 9.79 -48.62 -2.27
C LYS A 48 9.61 -47.97 -0.91
N ASP A 49 9.16 -46.71 -0.86
CA ASP A 49 8.92 -45.99 0.40
C ASP A 49 7.70 -46.53 1.17
N LYS A 50 6.76 -47.17 0.47
CA LYS A 50 5.57 -47.79 1.11
C LYS A 50 5.91 -49.07 1.87
N ALA A 51 6.99 -49.77 1.51
CA ALA A 51 7.38 -51.04 2.13
C ALA A 51 8.27 -50.86 3.37
N VAL A 52 9.01 -49.75 3.47
CA VAL A 52 9.91 -49.49 4.61
C VAL A 52 9.16 -48.98 5.84
N ILE A 53 8.00 -48.32 5.66
CA ILE A 53 7.20 -47.79 6.78
C ILE A 53 6.34 -48.89 7.46
N SER A 54 6.16 -50.06 6.83
CA SER A 54 5.30 -51.13 7.38
C SER A 54 5.96 -52.04 8.42
N THR A 55 7.29 -52.04 8.58
CA THR A 55 8.00 -53.10 9.33
C THR A 55 8.62 -52.66 10.66
N GLY A 56 8.54 -51.38 11.06
CA GLY A 56 9.16 -50.89 12.31
C GLY A 56 8.16 -50.35 13.34
N VAL A 57 7.71 -51.21 14.26
CA VAL A 57 7.45 -50.98 15.72
C VAL A 57 7.06 -49.57 16.22
N ALA A 58 6.14 -48.87 15.56
CA ALA A 58 5.48 -47.66 16.10
C ALA A 58 3.97 -47.65 15.79
N ALA A 59 3.31 -48.81 15.94
CA ALA A 59 1.91 -49.04 15.57
C ALA A 59 0.86 -48.29 16.44
N GLY A 60 1.28 -47.38 17.33
CA GLY A 60 0.39 -46.64 18.24
C GLY A 60 0.52 -45.11 18.18
N GLN A 61 1.41 -44.54 17.37
CA GLN A 61 1.46 -43.08 17.24
C GLN A 61 0.41 -42.59 16.25
N ASP A 62 -0.46 -41.70 16.73
CA ASP A 62 -1.57 -41.02 16.04
C ASP A 62 -1.19 -40.53 14.62
N ARG A 63 -1.34 -41.41 13.61
CA ARG A 63 -1.19 -41.03 12.18
C ARG A 63 -2.16 -39.91 11.78
N SER A 64 -3.26 -39.78 12.51
CA SER A 64 -4.25 -38.70 12.41
C SER A 64 -3.68 -37.30 12.70
N ARG A 65 -2.55 -37.21 13.41
CA ARG A 65 -1.87 -35.94 13.76
C ARG A 65 -0.67 -35.62 12.88
N MET A 66 -0.26 -36.52 11.98
CA MET A 66 0.88 -36.28 11.10
C MET A 66 0.41 -35.52 9.85
N ASP A 67 1.03 -34.37 9.58
CA ASP A 67 0.86 -33.63 8.32
C ASP A 67 2.03 -33.96 7.38
N LYS A 68 1.72 -34.20 6.11
CA LYS A 68 2.70 -34.27 5.01
C LYS A 68 2.95 -32.86 4.49
N GLU A 69 4.21 -32.50 4.27
CA GLU A 69 4.55 -31.30 3.52
C GLU A 69 4.33 -31.56 2.03
N VAL A 70 3.52 -30.72 1.38
CA VAL A 70 3.18 -30.79 -0.04
C VAL A 70 3.58 -29.46 -0.67
N VAL A 71 4.54 -29.52 -1.60
CA VAL A 71 4.95 -28.38 -2.42
C VAL A 71 3.95 -28.22 -3.56
N LYS A 72 3.28 -27.07 -3.62
CA LYS A 72 2.41 -26.68 -4.73
C LYS A 72 3.15 -25.71 -5.63
N ALA A 73 3.16 -25.98 -6.93
CA ALA A 73 3.66 -25.05 -7.92
C ALA A 73 2.68 -23.87 -8.05
N VAL A 74 3.17 -22.65 -7.81
CA VAL A 74 2.43 -21.40 -7.96
C VAL A 74 3.18 -20.53 -8.95
N LEU A 75 2.45 -20.03 -9.95
CA LEU A 75 2.99 -19.11 -10.93
C LEU A 75 3.26 -17.76 -10.26
N ALA A 76 4.52 -17.36 -10.16
CA ALA A 76 4.86 -16.02 -9.73
C ALA A 76 4.56 -15.05 -10.87
N SER A 77 3.88 -13.94 -10.56
CA SER A 77 3.58 -12.93 -11.57
C SER A 77 4.89 -12.36 -12.16
N PRO A 78 5.18 -12.61 -13.45
CA PRO A 78 6.39 -12.10 -14.10
C PRO A 78 6.32 -10.58 -14.34
N LEU A 79 5.17 -9.97 -14.04
CA LEU A 79 4.90 -8.55 -14.20
C LEU A 79 5.26 -7.72 -12.96
N THR A 80 5.67 -8.39 -11.88
CA THR A 80 6.11 -7.70 -10.67
C THR A 80 7.45 -7.03 -10.94
N ILE A 81 7.49 -5.71 -10.74
CA ILE A 81 8.73 -4.95 -10.89
C ILE A 81 9.54 -5.12 -9.61
N PRO A 82 10.74 -5.70 -9.69
CA PRO A 82 11.58 -5.89 -8.51
C PRO A 82 12.07 -4.53 -8.00
N TRP A 83 12.30 -4.45 -6.70
CA TRP A 83 12.98 -3.30 -6.11
C TRP A 83 14.42 -3.21 -6.65
N PRO A 84 14.93 -2.00 -6.95
CA PRO A 84 16.31 -1.84 -7.40
C PRO A 84 17.27 -2.21 -6.27
N ASN A 85 18.33 -2.96 -6.58
CA ASN A 85 19.32 -3.33 -5.58
C ASN A 85 20.38 -2.22 -5.46
N ILE A 86 20.26 -1.38 -4.42
CA ILE A 86 21.21 -0.30 -4.15
C ILE A 86 22.20 -0.74 -3.07
N PRO A 87 23.52 -0.73 -3.34
CA PRO A 87 24.54 -1.05 -2.35
C PRO A 87 24.42 -0.23 -1.06
N ARG A 88 24.70 -0.85 0.09
CA ARG A 88 24.55 -0.23 1.42
C ARG A 88 25.38 1.05 1.59
N HIS A 89 26.57 1.13 0.98
CA HIS A 89 27.40 2.33 1.06
C HIS A 89 26.71 3.52 0.38
N LEU A 90 26.08 3.33 -0.79
CA LEU A 90 25.28 4.38 -1.44
C LEU A 90 24.07 4.79 -0.60
N GLN A 91 23.38 3.84 0.03
CA GLN A 91 22.28 4.18 0.95
C GLN A 91 22.76 5.07 2.11
N THR A 92 23.94 4.79 2.65
CA THR A 92 24.54 5.58 3.75
C THR A 92 24.95 6.97 3.27
N THR A 93 25.57 7.07 2.08
CA THR A 93 25.95 8.35 1.48
C THR A 93 24.73 9.20 1.14
N VAL A 94 23.67 8.60 0.58
CA VAL A 94 22.39 9.28 0.35
C VAL A 94 21.82 9.79 1.66
N MET A 95 21.81 8.99 2.72
CA MET A 95 21.32 9.41 4.02
C MET A 95 22.10 10.61 4.59
N SER A 96 23.42 10.62 4.46
CA SER A 96 24.25 11.76 4.87
C SER A 96 23.99 13.02 4.03
N SER A 97 23.69 12.85 2.74
CA SER A 97 23.40 13.96 1.83
C SER A 97 22.01 14.54 2.09
N LEU A 98 21.04 13.74 2.51
CA LEU A 98 19.68 14.21 2.82
C LEU A 98 19.66 15.27 3.92
N ILE A 99 20.60 15.25 4.87
CA ILE A 99 20.74 16.28 5.90
C ILE A 99 21.00 17.66 5.26
N GLN A 100 21.70 17.71 4.13
CA GLN A 100 21.94 18.94 3.38
C GLN A 100 20.72 19.36 2.55
N LEU A 101 19.93 18.38 2.06
CA LEU A 101 18.73 18.65 1.26
C LEU A 101 17.54 19.11 2.12
N VAL A 102 17.40 18.58 3.33
CA VAL A 102 16.28 18.88 4.23
C VAL A 102 16.76 19.78 5.37
N PRO A 103 16.56 21.11 5.28
CA PRO A 103 16.99 22.01 6.33
C PRO A 103 16.20 21.78 7.62
N HIS A 104 16.83 22.07 8.76
CA HIS A 104 16.24 21.88 10.09
C HIS A 104 14.89 22.63 10.26
N SER A 105 14.70 23.74 9.54
CA SER A 105 13.45 24.52 9.55
C SER A 105 12.21 23.69 9.17
N VAL A 106 12.36 22.61 8.38
CA VAL A 106 11.26 21.69 8.05
C VAL A 106 10.78 20.93 9.29
N ALA A 107 11.71 20.41 10.09
CA ALA A 107 11.39 19.71 11.33
C ALA A 107 10.70 20.64 12.34
N GLU A 108 11.24 21.86 12.49
CA GLU A 108 10.65 22.88 13.37
C GLU A 108 9.25 23.27 12.93
N TYR A 109 9.02 23.42 11.62
CA TYR A 109 7.70 23.69 11.06
C TYR A 109 6.70 22.57 11.40
N HIS A 110 7.06 21.30 11.21
CA HIS A 110 6.18 20.17 11.52
C HIS A 110 5.87 20.07 13.02
N VAL A 111 6.86 20.26 13.89
CA VAL A 111 6.68 20.25 15.35
C VAL A 111 5.79 21.43 15.78
N SER A 112 6.05 22.64 15.29
CA SER A 112 5.29 23.84 15.60
C SER A 112 3.85 23.73 15.10
N ARG A 113 3.64 23.27 13.86
CA ARG A 113 2.32 23.01 13.29
C ARG A 113 1.55 21.98 14.12
N ALA A 114 2.19 20.89 14.55
CA ALA A 114 1.56 19.88 15.38
C ALA A 114 1.17 20.42 16.77
N ARG A 115 2.00 21.31 17.36
CA ARG A 115 1.68 22.00 18.63
C ARG A 115 0.49 22.94 18.46
N CYS A 116 0.48 23.77 17.41
CA CYS A 116 -0.64 24.66 17.09
C CYS A 116 -1.94 23.88 16.88
N GLN A 117 -1.92 22.78 16.12
CA GLN A 117 -3.11 21.94 15.91
C GLN A 117 -3.63 21.31 17.21
N LYS A 118 -2.73 20.83 18.08
CA LYS A 118 -3.12 20.30 19.39
C LYS A 118 -3.73 21.39 20.28
N ARG A 119 -3.16 22.60 20.28
CA ARG A 119 -3.70 23.76 21.01
C ARG A 119 -5.07 24.15 20.47
N GLU A 120 -5.22 24.30 19.16
CA GLU A 120 -6.49 24.64 18.49
C GLU A 120 -7.57 23.58 18.79
N LYS A 121 -7.21 22.28 18.73
CA LYS A 121 -8.15 21.20 19.06
C LYS A 121 -8.56 21.20 20.54
N ARG A 122 -7.66 21.59 21.45
CA ARG A 122 -7.98 21.73 22.88
C ARG A 122 -8.88 22.93 23.13
N ALA A 123 -8.60 24.07 22.51
CA ALA A 123 -9.45 25.26 22.57
C ALA A 123 -10.87 24.95 22.09
N ARG A 124 -11.01 24.39 20.88
CA ARG A 124 -12.34 23.98 20.35
C ARG A 124 -13.12 23.04 21.26
N ARG A 125 -12.42 22.15 21.99
CA ARG A 125 -13.07 21.24 22.97
C ARG A 125 -13.47 21.97 24.25
N ALA A 126 -12.70 22.95 24.69
CA ALA A 126 -13.04 23.80 25.83
C ALA A 126 -14.24 24.69 25.49
N ASP A 127 -14.23 25.31 24.31
CA ASP A 127 -15.34 26.16 23.83
C ASP A 127 -16.63 25.35 23.74
N LYS A 128 -16.57 24.13 23.16
CA LYS A 128 -17.74 23.24 23.10
C LYS A 128 -18.29 22.90 24.49
N ARG A 129 -17.41 22.58 25.45
CA ARG A 129 -17.83 22.30 26.83
C ARG A 129 -18.41 23.53 27.54
N SER A 130 -17.88 24.71 27.24
CA SER A 130 -18.40 25.97 27.80
C SER A 130 -19.74 26.35 27.21
N ALA A 131 -19.98 26.04 25.94
CA ALA A 131 -21.29 26.22 25.29
C ALA A 131 -22.32 25.24 25.86
N GLU A 132 -22.00 23.95 25.96
CA GLU A 132 -22.87 22.94 26.58
C GLU A 132 -23.25 23.34 28.03
N LYS A 133 -22.27 23.80 28.83
CA LYS A 133 -22.56 24.26 30.20
C LYS A 133 -23.45 25.51 30.25
N ARG A 134 -23.36 26.40 29.26
CA ARG A 134 -24.23 27.60 29.19
C ARG A 134 -25.65 27.23 28.79
N GLU A 135 -25.82 26.24 27.92
CA GLU A 135 -27.14 25.70 27.57
C GLU A 135 -27.81 25.03 28.77
N ASP A 136 -27.07 24.24 29.56
CA ASP A 136 -27.59 23.63 30.79
C ASP A 136 -28.05 24.68 31.81
N LEU A 137 -27.26 25.75 32.01
CA LEU A 137 -27.63 26.84 32.93
C LEU A 137 -28.80 27.69 32.42
N ALA A 138 -28.93 27.87 31.09
CA ALA A 138 -30.06 28.58 30.51
C ALA A 138 -31.37 27.80 30.67
N HIS A 139 -31.32 26.47 30.70
CA HIS A 139 -32.51 25.64 30.87
C HIS A 139 -33.01 25.61 32.33
N GLU A 140 -32.15 25.84 33.33
CA GLU A 140 -32.57 25.91 34.75
C GLU A 140 -33.24 27.24 35.14
N ASP A 141 -33.03 28.34 34.40
CA ASP A 141 -33.56 29.67 34.76
C ASP A 141 -34.90 30.02 34.08
N THR A 142 -35.32 29.26 33.07
CA THR A 142 -36.73 29.24 32.66
C THR A 142 -37.54 28.40 33.64
N GLY A 143 -37.82 29.00 34.80
CA GLY A 143 -38.82 28.52 35.75
C GLY A 143 -40.20 28.44 35.12
N GLU A 144 -40.45 27.37 34.35
CA GLU A 144 -41.79 26.97 33.96
C GLU A 144 -42.41 26.29 35.18
N VAL A 145 -43.30 27.04 35.83
CA VAL A 145 -44.29 26.57 36.78
C VAL A 145 -44.96 25.33 36.20
N VAL A 146 -44.66 24.18 36.80
CA VAL A 146 -45.29 22.89 36.51
C VAL A 146 -46.80 23.02 36.69
N GLN A 147 -47.54 23.02 35.58
CA GLN A 147 -48.84 22.38 35.53
C GLN A 147 -48.61 20.91 35.19
N GLU A 148 -48.94 20.04 36.13
CA GLU A 148 -48.98 18.59 35.96
C GLU A 148 -49.90 18.22 34.78
N GLU A 149 -49.34 17.70 33.70
CA GLU A 149 -50.06 16.78 32.83
C GLU A 149 -49.34 15.44 32.75
N LEU A 150 -49.97 14.46 33.40
CA LEU A 150 -49.79 13.03 33.22
C LEU A 150 -49.85 12.67 31.73
N LYS A 151 -48.74 12.21 31.16
CA LYS A 151 -48.80 11.30 30.00
C LYS A 151 -47.80 10.16 30.12
N ASN A 152 -48.41 8.99 30.31
CA ASN A 152 -47.85 7.65 30.22
C ASN A 152 -47.20 7.36 28.86
N GLY A 153 -46.17 6.51 28.90
CA GLY A 153 -45.89 5.52 27.86
C GLY A 153 -44.79 5.90 26.87
N GLU A 154 -43.62 5.28 26.95
CA GLU A 154 -43.35 4.02 26.24
C GLU A 154 -41.93 3.51 26.48
N ASP A 155 -41.82 2.19 26.44
CA ASP A 155 -40.65 1.37 26.66
C ASP A 155 -39.44 1.75 25.78
N SER A 156 -38.27 1.85 26.42
CA SER A 156 -37.02 1.50 25.75
C SER A 156 -36.02 0.86 26.70
N HIS A 157 -36.11 -0.46 26.79
CA HIS A 157 -35.04 -1.33 27.25
C HIS A 157 -33.84 -1.21 26.30
N ARG A 158 -32.72 -0.65 26.78
CA ARG A 158 -31.40 -0.99 26.21
C ARG A 158 -30.25 -0.86 27.20
N GLY A 159 -29.84 -2.02 27.71
CA GLY A 159 -28.43 -2.38 27.88
C GLY A 159 -27.70 -1.87 29.12
N GLU A 160 -27.78 -2.64 30.19
CA GLU A 160 -26.76 -2.67 31.25
C GLU A 160 -25.38 -3.00 30.65
N ALA A 161 -24.51 -1.99 30.60
CA ALA A 161 -23.07 -2.19 30.68
C ALA A 161 -22.59 -1.40 31.90
N VAL A 162 -22.49 -2.11 33.03
CA VAL A 162 -21.91 -1.64 34.29
C VAL A 162 -20.42 -1.37 34.06
N GLY A 163 -20.13 -0.14 33.61
CA GLY A 163 -18.80 0.46 33.64
C GLY A 163 -18.74 1.42 34.82
N GLU A 164 -18.14 0.94 35.91
CA GLU A 164 -17.87 1.66 37.15
C GLU A 164 -17.10 2.97 36.86
N LYS A 165 -17.84 4.08 36.78
CA LYS A 165 -17.27 5.44 36.73
C LYS A 165 -16.59 5.71 38.07
N ARG A 166 -15.26 5.66 38.08
CA ARG A 166 -14.43 6.23 39.16
C ARG A 166 -14.81 7.70 39.33
N LYS A 167 -15.41 8.01 40.48
CA LYS A 167 -15.54 9.37 40.99
C LYS A 167 -14.16 9.84 41.42
N ASP A 168 -13.54 10.71 40.64
CA ASP A 168 -12.38 11.47 41.11
C ASP A 168 -12.88 12.50 42.16
N PRO A 169 -12.13 12.72 43.26
CA PRO A 169 -12.54 13.61 44.33
C PRO A 169 -12.52 15.09 43.91
N PRO A 170 -13.39 15.94 44.48
CA PRO A 170 -13.39 17.37 44.22
C PRO A 170 -12.11 18.00 44.77
N SER A 171 -11.20 18.39 43.87
CA SER A 171 -10.05 19.21 44.22
C SER A 171 -10.50 20.66 44.36
N THR A 172 -10.79 21.04 45.60
CA THR A 172 -11.07 22.42 46.01
C THR A 172 -9.77 23.21 46.09
N SER A 173 -9.25 23.68 44.95
CA SER A 173 -8.23 24.73 44.94
C SER A 173 -8.90 26.08 44.68
N VAL A 174 -9.20 26.78 45.76
CA VAL A 174 -9.57 28.19 45.77
C VAL A 174 -8.38 28.98 45.22
N ILE A 175 -8.49 29.42 43.96
CA ILE A 175 -7.57 30.39 43.36
C ILE A 175 -8.31 31.73 43.39
N PRO A 176 -7.70 32.82 43.87
CA PRO A 176 -8.34 34.13 43.93
C PRO A 176 -8.68 34.61 42.52
N SER A 177 -9.95 34.93 42.28
CA SER A 177 -10.38 35.64 41.08
C SER A 177 -9.80 37.04 41.12
N ILE A 178 -8.70 37.24 40.40
CA ILE A 178 -8.25 38.56 39.97
C ILE A 178 -9.12 38.91 38.77
N GLU A 179 -9.97 39.91 38.94
CA GLU A 179 -10.77 40.55 37.90
C GLU A 179 -9.84 41.16 36.83
N LEU A 180 -9.46 40.34 35.86
CA LEU A 180 -8.86 40.78 34.60
C LEU A 180 -10.00 41.21 33.69
N GLY A 181 -10.10 42.52 33.49
CA GLY A 181 -11.03 43.13 32.55
C GLY A 181 -10.91 42.53 31.13
N PRO A 182 -11.99 42.59 30.34
CA PRO A 182 -12.05 42.02 28.99
C PRO A 182 -11.24 42.89 28.01
N THR A 183 -9.91 42.83 28.09
CA THR A 183 -9.05 43.42 27.04
C THR A 183 -9.03 42.47 25.85
N MET A 184 -9.87 42.83 24.88
CA MET A 184 -9.95 42.43 23.48
C MET A 184 -8.59 42.35 22.78
N GLY A 185 -7.83 41.30 23.08
CA GLY A 185 -6.57 41.00 22.41
C GLY A 185 -6.41 39.50 22.30
N GLU A 186 -7.23 38.85 21.47
CA GLU A 186 -6.96 37.48 21.02
C GLU A 186 -5.58 37.45 20.35
N SER A 187 -4.56 37.16 21.14
CA SER A 187 -3.22 36.86 20.66
C SER A 187 -3.29 35.50 19.95
N HIS A 188 -3.85 35.47 18.74
CA HIS A 188 -3.71 34.36 17.83
C HIS A 188 -2.22 34.21 17.57
N SER A 189 -1.58 33.26 18.25
CA SER A 189 -0.20 32.91 17.94
C SER A 189 -0.15 32.61 16.44
N PRO A 190 0.60 33.38 15.63
CA PRO A 190 0.55 33.26 14.19
C PRO A 190 0.87 31.81 13.81
N ARG A 191 0.08 31.25 12.89
CA ARG A 191 0.36 29.92 12.35
C ARG A 191 1.77 29.96 11.76
N PRO A 192 2.63 28.96 12.04
CA PRO A 192 3.98 28.97 11.50
C PRO A 192 3.90 29.03 9.98
N GLU A 193 4.70 29.91 9.37
CA GLU A 193 4.78 30.04 7.92
C GLU A 193 5.35 28.75 7.32
N ARG A 194 4.81 28.32 6.18
CA ARG A 194 5.27 27.10 5.50
C ARG A 194 6.60 27.38 4.82
N PRO A 195 7.69 26.67 5.18
CA PRO A 195 8.98 26.83 4.49
C PRO A 195 8.85 26.56 2.99
N GLN A 196 9.48 27.38 2.13
CA GLN A 196 9.40 27.21 0.67
C GLN A 196 9.84 25.83 0.20
N ILE A 197 10.84 25.23 0.89
CA ILE A 197 11.33 23.88 0.62
C ILE A 197 10.24 22.79 0.70
N MET A 198 9.17 23.03 1.47
CA MET A 198 8.03 22.13 1.56
C MET A 198 7.26 21.98 0.25
N ASN A 199 7.49 22.83 -0.75
CA ASN A 199 6.88 22.73 -2.08
C ASN A 199 7.66 21.79 -3.02
N HIS A 200 8.91 21.47 -2.64
CA HIS A 200 9.83 20.62 -3.40
C HIS A 200 9.92 19.19 -2.84
N ILE A 201 9.30 18.92 -1.70
CA ILE A 201 9.29 17.60 -1.03
C ILE A 201 7.87 17.05 -0.90
N VAL A 202 7.74 15.74 -1.00
CA VAL A 202 6.46 15.01 -0.84
C VAL A 202 6.63 13.97 0.26
N LEU A 203 5.76 14.01 1.27
CA LEU A 203 5.89 13.19 2.47
C LEU A 203 4.71 12.23 2.59
N GLY A 204 5.00 10.93 2.69
CA GLY A 204 4.01 9.87 2.88
C GLY A 204 3.63 9.13 1.60
N ILE A 205 3.14 7.90 1.77
CA ILE A 205 2.82 6.96 0.68
C ILE A 205 1.74 7.53 -0.24
N ASN A 206 0.59 7.92 0.33
CA ASN A 206 -0.56 8.38 -0.45
C ASN A 206 -0.27 9.65 -1.25
N GLU A 207 0.47 10.60 -0.66
CA GLU A 207 0.82 11.84 -1.38
C GLU A 207 1.84 11.57 -2.48
N THR A 208 2.76 10.62 -2.27
CA THR A 208 3.70 10.19 -3.32
C THR A 208 2.95 9.53 -4.48
N ILE A 209 2.01 8.61 -4.20
CA ILE A 209 1.21 7.94 -5.23
C ILE A 209 0.34 8.94 -5.99
N LYS A 210 -0.40 9.81 -5.29
CA LYS A 210 -1.19 10.87 -5.94
C LYS A 210 -0.34 11.77 -6.82
N SER A 211 0.87 12.11 -6.38
CA SER A 211 1.80 12.94 -7.16
C SER A 211 2.26 12.20 -8.42
N LEU A 212 2.56 10.89 -8.32
CA LEU A 212 2.90 10.07 -9.48
C LEU A 212 1.73 9.91 -10.45
N GLU A 213 0.52 9.68 -9.95
CA GLU A 213 -0.71 9.56 -10.75
C GLU A 213 -0.96 10.82 -11.56
N ARG A 214 -0.88 12.00 -10.92
CA ARG A 214 -0.98 13.29 -11.62
C ARG A 214 0.09 13.43 -12.71
N SER A 215 1.36 13.16 -12.39
CA SER A 215 2.44 13.24 -13.38
C SER A 215 2.27 12.24 -14.53
N ILE A 216 1.70 11.07 -14.27
CA ILE A 216 1.36 10.07 -15.30
C ILE A 216 0.25 10.60 -16.21
N ASP A 217 -0.81 11.18 -15.64
CA ASP A 217 -1.94 11.68 -16.41
C ASP A 217 -1.58 12.93 -17.23
N ASP A 218 -0.78 13.83 -16.67
CA ASP A 218 -0.21 14.99 -17.38
C ASP A 218 0.63 14.52 -18.58
N LEU A 219 1.45 13.50 -18.39
CA LEU A 219 2.31 12.97 -19.46
C LEU A 219 1.50 12.23 -20.54
N LYS A 220 0.42 11.51 -20.16
CA LYS A 220 -0.52 10.92 -21.13
C LYS A 220 -1.21 12.00 -21.96
N LEU A 221 -1.64 13.09 -21.33
CA LEU A 221 -2.26 14.21 -22.02
C LEU A 221 -1.26 14.86 -23.00
N GLN A 222 -0.01 15.07 -22.59
CA GLN A 222 1.04 15.59 -23.45
C GLN A 222 1.33 14.66 -24.64
N LEU A 223 1.39 13.35 -24.41
CA LEU A 223 1.54 12.35 -25.47
C LEU A 223 0.40 12.41 -26.48
N LEU A 224 -0.84 12.58 -26.02
CA LEU A 224 -2.02 12.72 -26.87
C LEU A 224 -1.92 13.98 -27.75
N ILE A 225 -1.65 15.13 -27.13
CA ILE A 225 -1.51 16.42 -27.84
C ILE A 225 -0.41 16.35 -28.90
N LEU A 226 0.74 15.77 -28.55
CA LEU A 226 1.88 15.64 -29.46
C LEU A 226 1.55 14.73 -30.65
N THR A 227 0.82 13.64 -30.39
CA THR A 227 0.36 12.71 -31.43
C THR A 227 -0.60 13.41 -32.38
N ASP A 228 -1.56 14.19 -31.86
CA ASP A 228 -2.50 14.95 -32.67
C ASP A 228 -1.79 16.01 -33.52
N ALA A 229 -0.78 16.69 -32.97
CA ALA A 229 0.03 17.66 -33.73
C ALA A 229 0.81 17.00 -34.88
N ILE A 230 1.39 15.82 -34.66
CA ILE A 230 2.06 15.03 -35.71
C ILE A 230 1.05 14.61 -36.79
N ASN A 231 -0.16 14.19 -36.40
CA ASN A 231 -1.19 13.76 -37.34
C ASN A 231 -1.75 14.93 -38.16
N ALA A 232 -1.91 16.11 -37.55
CA ALA A 232 -2.40 17.31 -38.22
C ALA A 232 -1.47 17.80 -39.35
N THR A 233 -0.16 17.53 -39.25
CA THR A 233 0.81 17.87 -40.31
C THR A 233 0.97 16.82 -41.38
N SER A 234 0.51 15.59 -41.13
CA SER A 234 0.42 14.59 -42.19
C SER A 234 -0.68 15.06 -43.16
N ARG A 235 -0.26 15.63 -44.30
CA ARG A 235 -1.19 15.87 -45.42
C ARG A 235 -1.93 14.54 -45.65
N PRO A 236 -3.28 14.55 -45.73
CA PRO A 236 -4.04 13.34 -45.97
C PRO A 236 -3.50 12.73 -47.25
N ARG A 237 -2.67 11.71 -47.12
CA ARG A 237 -2.29 10.90 -48.28
C ARG A 237 -3.61 10.32 -48.77
N PRO A 238 -3.93 10.41 -50.07
CA PRO A 238 -5.06 9.69 -50.63
C PRO A 238 -4.75 8.20 -50.51
N ASN A 239 -4.98 7.65 -49.31
CA ASN A 239 -4.85 6.24 -49.05
C ASN A 239 -6.09 5.60 -49.69
N ASN A 240 -5.87 4.86 -50.78
CA ASN A 240 -6.83 3.99 -51.46
C ASN A 240 -7.29 2.80 -50.58
N LEU A 241 -7.27 2.95 -49.25
CA LEU A 241 -7.80 1.95 -48.33
C LEU A 241 -9.26 2.30 -48.05
N LEU A 242 -10.10 1.30 -48.28
CA LEU A 242 -11.55 1.38 -48.33
C LEU A 242 -12.14 2.21 -47.18
N PRO A 243 -13.19 3.01 -47.47
CA PRO A 243 -13.82 3.92 -46.52
C PRO A 243 -14.47 3.12 -45.38
N THR A 244 -13.72 2.93 -44.30
CA THR A 244 -14.28 2.41 -43.05
C THR A 244 -14.91 3.58 -42.30
N ALA A 245 -16.22 3.71 -42.52
CA ALA A 245 -17.19 4.61 -41.92
C ALA A 245 -17.06 6.13 -42.26
N PRO A 246 -18.14 6.75 -42.77
CA PRO A 246 -18.20 8.20 -42.93
C PRO A 246 -18.07 8.86 -41.55
N ARG A 247 -17.04 9.71 -41.38
CA ARG A 247 -16.97 10.64 -40.25
C ARG A 247 -18.23 11.50 -40.29
N SER A 248 -19.07 11.37 -39.27
CA SER A 248 -20.20 12.25 -39.05
C SER A 248 -19.71 13.71 -39.04
N PRO A 249 -20.41 14.64 -39.70
CA PRO A 249 -20.05 16.05 -39.71
C PRO A 249 -20.08 16.55 -38.27
N SER A 250 -18.90 16.85 -37.73
CA SER A 250 -18.78 17.43 -36.40
C SER A 250 -19.39 18.84 -36.45
N PRO A 251 -20.21 19.23 -35.46
CA PRO A 251 -20.88 20.53 -35.46
C PRO A 251 -19.87 21.68 -35.51
N PRO A 252 -20.19 22.80 -36.19
CA PRO A 252 -19.33 23.95 -36.27
C PRO A 252 -19.06 24.52 -34.86
N LEU A 253 -17.78 24.71 -34.56
CA LEU A 253 -17.29 25.31 -33.32
C LEU A 253 -17.68 26.80 -33.27
N THR A 254 -18.88 27.09 -32.79
CA THR A 254 -19.32 28.45 -32.44
C THR A 254 -18.85 28.82 -31.04
N SER A 255 -18.16 29.96 -30.95
CA SER A 255 -17.78 30.71 -29.73
C SER A 255 -17.05 29.92 -28.64
N SER A 256 -15.72 30.01 -28.70
CA SER A 256 -14.80 29.73 -27.59
C SER A 256 -15.24 30.49 -26.33
N PRO A 257 -15.66 29.82 -25.25
CA PRO A 257 -15.71 30.47 -23.95
C PRO A 257 -14.28 30.88 -23.57
N GLU A 258 -14.10 32.12 -23.12
CA GLU A 258 -12.85 32.55 -22.52
C GLU A 258 -12.48 31.57 -21.39
N PRO A 259 -11.21 31.14 -21.29
CA PRO A 259 -10.76 30.30 -20.19
C PRO A 259 -10.73 31.16 -18.93
N ASP A 260 -11.87 31.27 -18.26
CA ASP A 260 -12.01 31.86 -16.93
C ASP A 260 -10.94 31.24 -16.02
N THR A 261 -9.98 32.07 -15.65
CA THR A 261 -9.02 31.97 -14.53
C THR A 261 -9.12 30.68 -13.71
N LEU A 262 -8.73 29.56 -14.32
CA LEU A 262 -8.51 28.32 -13.60
C LEU A 262 -7.33 28.59 -12.69
N ALA A 263 -7.65 28.75 -11.40
CA ALA A 263 -6.75 29.04 -10.30
C ALA A 263 -5.37 28.47 -10.58
N SER A 264 -4.35 29.34 -10.59
CA SER A 264 -2.94 29.02 -10.82
C SER A 264 -2.52 27.82 -9.98
N SER A 265 -2.74 26.61 -10.50
CA SER A 265 -2.28 25.38 -9.91
C SER A 265 -0.80 25.39 -10.20
N SER A 266 -0.06 26.03 -9.29
CA SER A 266 1.39 26.17 -9.30
C SER A 266 1.97 24.91 -9.92
N GLU A 267 2.54 25.02 -11.11
CA GLU A 267 2.98 23.87 -11.90
C GLU A 267 3.88 23.02 -11.01
N GLN A 268 3.35 21.89 -10.55
CA GLN A 268 4.06 21.06 -9.60
C GLN A 268 5.08 20.28 -10.42
N SER A 269 6.35 20.71 -10.33
CA SER A 269 7.45 19.98 -10.95
C SER A 269 7.39 18.49 -10.60
N PRO A 270 7.69 17.59 -11.56
CA PRO A 270 7.55 16.16 -11.37
C PRO A 270 8.45 15.63 -10.25
N LEU A 271 8.08 14.47 -9.71
CA LEU A 271 8.95 13.72 -8.80
C LEU A 271 10.15 13.16 -9.56
N VAL A 272 11.33 13.19 -8.94
CA VAL A 272 12.58 12.66 -9.52
C VAL A 272 13.16 11.55 -8.64
N PHE A 273 13.11 11.71 -7.31
CA PHE A 273 13.57 10.66 -6.40
C PHE A 273 12.50 10.28 -5.41
N ILE A 274 12.37 8.98 -5.13
CA ILE A 274 11.47 8.44 -4.10
C ILE A 274 12.27 7.50 -3.20
N LEU A 275 12.44 7.90 -1.95
CA LEU A 275 13.19 7.18 -0.92
C LEU A 275 12.24 6.43 0.01
N ILE A 276 12.47 5.13 0.20
CA ILE A 276 11.57 4.24 0.95
C ILE A 276 12.36 3.36 1.93
N PRO A 277 12.19 3.50 3.27
CA PRO A 277 12.81 2.61 4.26
C PRO A 277 12.12 1.24 4.31
N LEU A 278 12.39 0.40 3.29
CA LEU A 278 11.67 -0.83 2.99
C LEU A 278 11.65 -1.85 4.14
N GLN A 279 12.70 -1.86 4.98
CA GLN A 279 12.82 -2.79 6.11
C GLN A 279 12.07 -2.32 7.37
N SER A 280 11.64 -1.05 7.42
CA SER A 280 10.94 -0.48 8.59
C SER A 280 9.41 -0.48 8.42
N ILE A 281 8.92 -0.66 7.20
CA ILE A 281 7.49 -0.61 6.87
C ILE A 281 6.87 -2.00 7.01
N SER A 282 5.86 -2.10 7.87
CA SER A 282 5.06 -3.32 8.06
C SER A 282 3.57 -2.98 7.93
N PRO A 283 2.83 -3.61 7.00
CA PRO A 283 3.27 -4.59 6.00
C PRO A 283 3.93 -3.93 4.76
N GLN A 284 4.86 -4.66 4.10
CA GLN A 284 5.53 -4.19 2.87
C GLN A 284 4.58 -4.05 1.67
N THR A 285 3.40 -4.68 1.72
CA THR A 285 2.37 -4.57 0.69
C THR A 285 1.90 -3.13 0.47
N LEU A 286 2.03 -2.25 1.47
CA LEU A 286 1.68 -0.83 1.36
C LEU A 286 2.55 -0.05 0.37
N VAL A 287 3.81 -0.45 0.18
CA VAL A 287 4.77 0.23 -0.72
C VAL A 287 5.05 -0.56 -1.99
N SER A 288 4.58 -1.80 -2.07
CA SER A 288 4.75 -2.68 -3.23
C SER A 288 4.32 -2.07 -4.58
N PRO A 289 3.27 -1.22 -4.66
CA PRO A 289 2.87 -0.62 -5.94
C PRO A 289 3.83 0.47 -6.45
N ILE A 290 4.62 1.10 -5.59
CA ILE A 290 5.40 2.30 -5.95
C ILE A 290 6.37 2.04 -7.12
N PRO A 291 7.18 0.96 -7.13
CA PRO A 291 8.03 0.63 -8.29
C PRO A 291 7.23 0.50 -9.60
N GLN A 292 5.99 -0.01 -9.53
CA GLN A 292 5.13 -0.17 -10.69
C GLN A 292 4.65 1.17 -11.26
N TYR A 293 4.24 2.10 -10.40
CA TYR A 293 3.90 3.47 -10.84
C TYR A 293 5.11 4.18 -11.45
N CYS A 294 6.28 4.06 -10.82
CA CYS A 294 7.51 4.70 -11.32
C CYS A 294 7.93 4.14 -12.68
N ALA A 295 7.86 2.81 -12.85
CA ALA A 295 8.16 2.20 -14.13
C ALA A 295 7.15 2.62 -15.21
N THR A 296 5.86 2.73 -14.86
CA THR A 296 4.82 3.20 -15.80
C THR A 296 5.12 4.63 -16.26
N TYR A 297 5.43 5.52 -15.31
CA TYR A 297 5.83 6.89 -15.60
C TYR A 297 7.07 6.93 -16.51
N ASN A 298 8.16 6.23 -16.15
CA ASN A 298 9.38 6.19 -16.96
C ASN A 298 9.14 5.64 -18.36
N SER A 299 8.24 4.66 -18.52
CA SER A 299 7.85 4.12 -19.83
C SER A 299 7.20 5.19 -20.72
N LEU A 300 6.29 5.98 -20.14
CA LEU A 300 5.65 7.09 -20.83
C LEU A 300 6.68 8.19 -21.16
N ILE A 301 7.68 8.42 -20.31
CA ILE A 301 8.77 9.37 -20.62
C ILE A 301 9.52 8.92 -21.87
N TYR A 302 9.91 7.64 -21.94
CA TYR A 302 10.60 7.14 -23.12
C TYR A 302 9.73 7.27 -24.38
N GLN A 303 8.43 6.98 -24.30
CA GLN A 303 7.50 7.18 -25.41
C GLN A 303 7.42 8.66 -25.82
N TYR A 304 7.32 9.55 -24.84
CA TYR A 304 7.27 11.00 -25.06
C TYR A 304 8.55 11.49 -25.72
N MET A 305 9.73 11.06 -25.26
CA MET A 305 11.00 11.41 -25.87
C MET A 305 11.11 10.94 -27.32
N GLN A 306 10.61 9.74 -27.65
CA GLN A 306 10.62 9.25 -29.04
C GLN A 306 9.64 10.03 -29.92
N LEU A 307 8.43 10.31 -29.45
CA LEU A 307 7.47 11.12 -30.18
C LEU A 307 7.95 12.57 -30.32
N ALA A 308 8.60 13.14 -29.30
CA ALA A 308 9.15 14.48 -29.33
C ALA A 308 10.24 14.61 -30.40
N ARG A 309 11.05 13.56 -30.60
CA ARG A 309 11.99 13.51 -31.72
C ARG A 309 11.29 13.47 -33.08
N VAL A 310 10.26 12.63 -33.23
CA VAL A 310 9.48 12.57 -34.48
C VAL A 310 8.78 13.91 -34.76
N ALA A 311 8.21 14.52 -33.73
CA ALA A 311 7.62 15.85 -33.78
C ALA A 311 8.66 16.91 -34.17
N SER A 312 9.85 16.89 -33.56
CA SER A 312 10.93 17.84 -33.89
C SER A 312 11.38 17.77 -35.35
N ALA A 313 11.27 16.59 -35.98
CA ALA A 313 11.62 16.40 -37.38
C ALA A 313 10.50 16.85 -38.34
N ARG A 314 9.25 16.90 -37.88
CA ARG A 314 8.07 17.16 -38.72
C ARG A 314 7.41 18.53 -38.49
N LEU A 315 7.50 19.05 -37.28
CA LEU A 315 6.89 20.28 -36.82
C LEU A 315 7.95 21.37 -36.73
N LYS A 316 7.53 22.62 -36.98
CA LYS A 316 8.38 23.79 -36.72
C LYS A 316 8.58 23.94 -35.22
N GLU A 317 9.75 24.41 -34.80
CA GLU A 317 10.14 24.57 -33.37
C GLU A 317 9.10 25.36 -32.55
N ASN A 318 8.49 26.38 -33.15
CA ASN A 318 7.46 27.19 -32.47
C ASN A 318 6.16 26.44 -32.15
N ALA A 319 5.92 25.29 -32.79
CA ALA A 319 4.70 24.51 -32.63
C ALA A 319 4.79 23.44 -31.52
N TRP A 320 5.96 23.24 -30.92
CA TRP A 320 6.13 22.26 -29.85
C TRP A 320 7.15 22.73 -28.81
N SER A 321 6.80 22.64 -27.53
CA SER A 321 7.73 22.90 -26.42
C SER A 321 8.23 21.58 -25.86
N ALA A 322 9.54 21.35 -25.95
CA ALA A 322 10.19 20.21 -25.30
C ALA A 322 10.23 20.47 -23.80
N LEU A 323 9.38 19.79 -23.03
CA LEU A 323 9.52 19.83 -21.58
C LEU A 323 10.71 18.95 -21.17
N PRO A 324 11.59 19.42 -20.28
CA PRO A 324 12.62 18.58 -19.68
C PRO A 324 11.93 17.58 -18.75
N VAL A 325 11.67 16.37 -19.25
CA VAL A 325 11.05 15.31 -18.46
C VAL A 325 12.15 14.38 -17.94
N GLU A 326 12.27 14.28 -16.63
CA GLU A 326 13.24 13.42 -15.96
C GLU A 326 12.61 12.13 -15.45
N GLU A 327 13.36 11.03 -15.50
CA GLU A 327 12.95 9.74 -14.96
C GLU A 327 12.83 9.76 -13.42
N VAL A 328 11.79 9.11 -12.91
CA VAL A 328 11.64 8.86 -11.47
C VAL A 328 12.52 7.70 -11.05
N ARG A 329 13.36 7.93 -10.03
CA ARG A 329 14.25 6.94 -9.42
C ARG A 329 13.74 6.52 -8.06
N VAL A 330 13.54 5.22 -7.89
CA VAL A 330 13.17 4.63 -6.59
C VAL A 330 14.43 4.17 -5.86
N VAL A 331 14.57 4.58 -4.60
CA VAL A 331 15.72 4.31 -3.75
C VAL A 331 15.25 3.54 -2.51
N PRO A 332 15.35 2.19 -2.50
CA PRO A 332 15.09 1.43 -1.30
C PRO A 332 16.21 1.67 -0.30
N MET A 333 15.79 2.09 0.89
CA MET A 333 16.63 2.30 2.06
C MET A 333 16.43 1.14 3.04
N GLY A 334 17.44 0.88 3.85
CA GLY A 334 17.37 -0.11 4.94
C GLY A 334 16.47 0.33 6.11
N ARG A 335 16.92 0.06 7.34
CA ARG A 335 16.19 0.43 8.58
C ARG A 335 16.40 1.90 8.98
N THR A 336 16.13 2.83 8.07
CA THR A 336 16.40 4.28 8.26
C THR A 336 15.13 5.11 8.50
N GLU A 337 13.97 4.49 8.74
CA GLU A 337 12.70 5.22 8.99
C GLU A 337 12.83 6.22 10.14
N ALA A 338 13.42 5.82 11.26
CA ALA A 338 13.52 6.68 12.44
C ALA A 338 14.37 7.93 12.18
N GLU A 339 15.48 7.77 11.44
CA GLU A 339 16.38 8.87 11.11
C GLU A 339 15.75 9.83 10.10
N LEU A 340 15.09 9.30 9.06
CA LEU A 340 14.33 10.10 8.09
C LEU A 340 13.17 10.85 8.76
N ALA A 341 12.45 10.19 9.66
CA ALA A 341 11.36 10.79 10.41
C ALA A 341 11.86 11.91 11.34
N ALA A 342 12.99 11.69 12.03
CA ALA A 342 13.62 12.70 12.89
C ALA A 342 14.05 13.94 12.10
N MET A 343 14.69 13.75 10.93
CA MET A 343 15.13 14.84 10.05
C MET A 343 13.98 15.75 9.60
N VAL A 344 12.80 15.18 9.35
CA VAL A 344 11.60 15.92 8.90
C VAL A 344 10.74 16.39 10.08
N GLY A 345 11.06 16.01 11.33
CA GLY A 345 10.26 16.33 12.51
C GLY A 345 8.92 15.59 12.58
N LEU A 346 8.85 14.40 11.97
CA LEU A 346 7.70 13.50 12.01
C LEU A 346 7.95 12.32 12.96
N ARG A 347 6.86 11.69 13.43
CA ARG A 347 6.97 10.49 14.26
C ARG A 347 7.38 9.26 13.45
N ARG A 348 6.89 9.18 12.21
CA ARG A 348 7.08 8.06 11.28
C ARG A 348 7.08 8.61 9.86
N LEU A 349 7.90 8.04 8.99
CA LEU A 349 7.99 8.45 7.59
C LEU A 349 8.25 7.23 6.70
N ALA A 350 7.20 6.79 6.00
CA ALA A 350 7.26 5.60 5.17
C ALA A 350 7.69 5.86 3.71
N CYS A 351 7.56 7.10 3.23
CA CYS A 351 7.93 7.45 1.86
C CYS A 351 8.32 8.92 1.82
N PHE A 352 9.42 9.22 1.14
CA PHE A 352 9.97 10.57 1.00
C PHE A 352 10.28 10.83 -0.48
N GLY A 353 9.52 11.72 -1.11
CA GLY A 353 9.66 12.11 -2.50
C GLY A 353 10.34 13.46 -2.64
N LEU A 354 11.20 13.60 -3.64
CA LEU A 354 11.87 14.85 -4.04
C LEU A 354 11.47 15.21 -5.46
N ARG A 355 11.17 16.48 -5.67
CA ARG A 355 10.80 17.03 -6.98
C ARG A 355 11.99 17.59 -7.74
N ALA A 356 11.85 17.70 -9.06
CA ALA A 356 12.88 18.27 -9.94
C ALA A 356 13.24 19.72 -9.60
N SER A 357 12.28 20.49 -9.06
CA SER A 357 12.49 21.89 -8.66
C SER A 357 13.33 22.06 -7.38
N HIS A 358 13.76 20.99 -6.74
CA HIS A 358 14.54 21.08 -5.51
C HIS A 358 15.97 21.62 -5.80
N PRO A 359 16.44 22.67 -5.11
CA PRO A 359 17.68 23.36 -5.48
C PRO A 359 18.94 22.47 -5.42
N SER A 360 19.00 21.55 -4.45
CA SER A 360 20.15 20.66 -4.24
C SER A 360 19.97 19.26 -4.83
N ILE A 361 19.04 19.07 -5.78
CA ILE A 361 18.73 17.74 -6.36
C ILE A 361 19.93 17.13 -7.10
N ALA A 362 20.79 17.99 -7.67
CA ALA A 362 21.99 17.59 -8.42
C ALA A 362 22.94 16.68 -7.63
N VAL A 363 23.01 16.85 -6.29
CA VAL A 363 23.82 16.00 -5.40
C VAL A 363 23.38 14.54 -5.51
N LEU A 364 22.07 14.28 -5.54
CA LEU A 364 21.55 12.92 -5.67
C LEU A 364 21.73 12.36 -7.09
N HIS A 365 21.67 13.20 -8.13
CA HIS A 365 21.98 12.76 -9.50
C HIS A 365 23.43 12.28 -9.66
N GLY A 366 24.38 12.90 -8.96
CA GLY A 366 25.79 12.49 -8.97
C GLY A 366 26.06 11.22 -8.16
N LEU A 367 25.31 11.00 -7.07
CA LEU A 367 25.50 9.86 -6.18
C LEU A 367 24.81 8.58 -6.65
N LEU A 368 23.62 8.71 -7.23
CA LEU A 368 22.79 7.57 -7.59
C LEU A 368 22.89 7.28 -9.09
N PRO A 369 23.09 6.02 -9.49
CA PRO A 369 23.04 5.66 -10.90
C PRO A 369 21.65 5.96 -11.48
N LYS A 370 21.56 6.05 -12.81
CA LYS A 370 20.27 6.10 -13.50
C LYS A 370 19.47 4.86 -13.14
N SER A 371 18.19 5.03 -12.80
CA SER A 371 17.38 3.91 -12.36
C SER A 371 17.05 3.01 -13.54
N ILE A 372 17.51 1.76 -13.50
CA ILE A 372 17.09 0.74 -14.45
C ILE A 372 15.80 0.11 -13.90
N LEU A 373 14.70 0.86 -13.97
CA LEU A 373 13.38 0.28 -13.76
C LEU A 373 12.86 -0.19 -15.11
N HIS A 374 12.72 -1.51 -15.26
CA HIS A 374 12.19 -2.07 -16.49
C HIS A 374 10.73 -1.60 -16.67
N PRO A 375 10.34 -1.20 -17.89
CA PRO A 375 8.97 -0.77 -18.16
C PRO A 375 8.00 -1.89 -17.78
N PRO A 376 6.87 -1.59 -17.10
CA PRO A 376 5.89 -2.61 -16.79
C PRO A 376 5.34 -3.13 -18.11
N ARG A 377 5.22 -4.45 -18.23
CA ARG A 377 4.47 -5.07 -19.33
C ARG A 377 2.98 -4.94 -19.07
N HIS A 378 2.49 -3.74 -18.84
CA HIS A 378 1.11 -3.49 -19.21
C HIS A 378 1.08 -3.67 -20.72
N SER A 379 0.00 -4.22 -21.25
CA SER A 379 -0.24 -4.14 -22.67
C SER A 379 -0.09 -2.67 -23.01
N ILE A 380 1.05 -2.32 -23.61
CA ILE A 380 1.17 -1.14 -24.44
C ILE A 380 0.32 -1.51 -25.67
N THR A 381 -0.98 -1.73 -25.47
CA THR A 381 -1.99 -1.16 -26.33
C THR A 381 -1.69 0.32 -26.24
N LEU A 382 -0.71 0.75 -27.03
CA LEU A 382 -0.70 2.11 -27.52
C LEU A 382 -2.17 2.37 -27.84
N PRO A 383 -2.81 3.40 -27.26
CA PRO A 383 -4.20 3.73 -27.62
C PRO A 383 -4.35 3.91 -29.14
N PHE A 384 -3.23 4.06 -29.85
CA PHE A 384 -3.13 4.10 -31.28
C PHE A 384 -2.35 2.88 -31.76
N PRO A 385 -2.95 2.00 -32.60
CA PRO A 385 -2.14 1.05 -33.34
C PRO A 385 -1.15 1.87 -34.14
N THR A 386 0.13 1.83 -33.78
CA THR A 386 1.19 2.35 -34.64
C THR A 386 1.27 1.40 -35.83
N SER A 387 0.35 1.57 -36.77
CA SER A 387 0.27 0.83 -38.03
C SER A 387 1.53 0.97 -38.88
N GLY A 388 2.46 1.86 -38.48
CA GLY A 388 3.79 1.99 -39.06
C GLY A 388 4.96 1.47 -38.19
N LEU A 389 4.71 0.89 -37.00
CA LEU A 389 5.78 0.30 -36.21
C LEU A 389 6.03 -1.11 -36.73
N GLN A 390 6.86 -1.21 -37.78
CA GLN A 390 7.44 -2.47 -38.18
C GLN A 390 8.24 -3.00 -36.98
N VAL A 391 7.67 -3.98 -36.29
CA VAL A 391 8.40 -4.73 -35.27
C VAL A 391 9.41 -5.55 -36.05
N HIS A 392 10.63 -5.03 -36.19
CA HIS A 392 11.77 -5.80 -36.67
C HIS A 392 12.13 -6.81 -35.57
N THR A 393 11.33 -7.86 -35.42
CA THR A 393 11.74 -9.08 -34.72
C THR A 393 12.79 -9.73 -35.60
N ASP A 394 14.05 -9.60 -35.18
CA ASP A 394 15.13 -10.49 -35.58
C ASP A 394 15.49 -10.47 -37.07
N GLY A 395 16.23 -9.44 -37.49
CA GLY A 395 17.37 -9.74 -38.36
C GLY A 395 18.35 -10.60 -37.53
N PRO A 396 18.92 -11.69 -38.08
CA PRO A 396 19.81 -12.57 -37.34
C PRO A 396 20.86 -11.71 -36.66
N VAL A 397 20.86 -11.76 -35.33
CA VAL A 397 21.80 -11.07 -34.46
C VAL A 397 23.18 -11.55 -34.91
N ALA A 398 23.81 -10.78 -35.80
CA ALA A 398 25.23 -10.84 -36.01
C ALA A 398 25.81 -10.50 -34.65
N HIS A 399 26.16 -11.55 -33.91
CA HIS A 399 26.95 -11.45 -32.71
C HIS A 399 28.11 -10.52 -33.07
N HIS A 400 28.11 -9.30 -32.51
CA HIS A 400 29.32 -8.53 -32.32
C HIS A 400 30.18 -9.34 -31.33
N SER A 401 30.70 -10.47 -31.79
CA SER A 401 31.86 -11.11 -31.22
C SER A 401 33.01 -10.13 -31.41
N VAL A 402 33.54 -9.70 -30.28
CA VAL A 402 34.74 -8.87 -30.15
C VAL A 402 35.98 -9.71 -30.50
N ALA A 403 35.97 -10.41 -31.63
CA ALA A 403 37.04 -11.33 -32.00
C ALA A 403 37.44 -11.18 -33.47
N ALA A 404 38.77 -11.11 -33.65
CA ALA A 404 39.51 -11.12 -34.90
C ALA A 404 39.55 -9.81 -35.71
N ILE A 405 40.40 -8.89 -35.21
CA ILE A 405 41.34 -8.19 -36.09
C ILE A 405 42.10 -9.28 -36.86
N LYS A 406 41.59 -9.65 -38.04
CA LYS A 406 42.34 -10.44 -39.02
C LYS A 406 42.83 -9.48 -40.09
N THR A 407 44.10 -9.10 -39.92
CA THR A 407 44.96 -8.55 -40.95
C THR A 407 44.74 -9.28 -42.28
N GLN A 408 44.26 -8.56 -43.29
CA GLN A 408 44.49 -8.92 -44.69
C GLN A 408 45.10 -7.72 -45.43
N PRO A 409 46.11 -7.96 -46.28
CA PRO A 409 46.81 -6.92 -47.01
C PRO A 409 46.12 -6.59 -48.35
N ALA A 410 46.20 -5.30 -48.67
CA ALA A 410 46.23 -4.64 -49.97
C ALA A 410 45.88 -5.44 -51.24
N SER A 411 44.80 -5.01 -51.92
CA SER A 411 44.79 -4.80 -53.38
C SER A 411 43.79 -3.67 -53.71
N THR A 412 44.31 -2.47 -53.99
CA THR A 412 44.43 -1.80 -55.31
C THR A 412 43.13 -1.35 -55.96
N ASN A 413 42.99 -0.02 -55.98
CA ASN A 413 42.37 0.83 -57.00
C ASN A 413 40.88 0.65 -57.30
N SER A 414 40.06 1.27 -56.46
CA SER A 414 38.87 1.98 -56.94
C SER A 414 38.68 3.29 -56.18
N LYS A 415 38.25 4.28 -56.96
CA LYS A 415 38.19 5.73 -56.72
C LYS A 415 37.33 6.07 -55.48
N PRO A 416 37.78 6.91 -54.54
CA PRO A 416 37.00 7.23 -53.34
C PRO A 416 35.96 8.30 -53.66
N GLU A 417 34.75 7.90 -54.04
CA GLU A 417 33.59 8.79 -53.95
C GLU A 417 33.28 9.01 -52.46
N THR A 418 33.55 10.23 -52.02
CA THR A 418 33.39 10.69 -50.65
C THR A 418 31.91 10.92 -50.39
N ILE A 419 31.15 9.83 -50.23
CA ILE A 419 29.80 9.89 -49.67
C ILE A 419 29.99 10.07 -48.16
N THR A 420 30.06 11.32 -47.73
CA THR A 420 29.82 11.72 -46.32
C THR A 420 28.36 11.43 -45.99
N SER A 421 27.99 10.15 -45.92
CA SER A 421 26.78 9.72 -45.24
C SER A 421 27.01 9.99 -43.76
N ARG A 422 26.56 11.18 -43.35
CA ARG A 422 26.40 11.56 -41.95
C ARG A 422 25.83 10.34 -41.24
N PRO A 423 26.50 9.77 -40.23
CA PRO A 423 25.98 8.62 -39.53
C PRO A 423 24.67 9.07 -38.88
N GLU A 424 23.56 8.72 -39.53
CA GLU A 424 22.25 8.78 -38.91
C GLU A 424 22.41 7.96 -37.65
N ARG A 425 22.33 8.65 -36.51
CA ARG A 425 22.36 8.05 -35.19
C ARG A 425 21.10 7.21 -35.10
N ALA A 426 21.14 6.01 -35.69
CA ALA A 426 20.08 5.03 -35.63
C ALA A 426 19.82 4.82 -34.14
N ILE A 427 18.66 5.30 -33.71
CA ILE A 427 18.29 5.29 -32.31
C ILE A 427 18.20 3.81 -31.94
N PRO A 428 18.94 3.35 -30.92
CA PRO A 428 18.81 1.98 -30.46
C PRO A 428 17.34 1.79 -30.08
N LEU A 429 16.64 0.94 -30.83
CA LEU A 429 15.29 0.52 -30.49
C LEU A 429 15.34 -0.03 -29.06
N PRO A 430 14.43 0.39 -28.17
CA PRO A 430 14.39 -0.15 -26.82
C PRO A 430 14.26 -1.66 -26.94
N HIS A 431 15.21 -2.38 -26.37
CA HIS A 431 15.26 -3.83 -26.48
C HIS A 431 13.98 -4.41 -25.88
N ILE A 432 13.27 -5.23 -26.67
CA ILE A 432 12.09 -5.94 -26.19
C ILE A 432 12.58 -7.02 -25.24
N HIS A 433 12.58 -6.74 -23.94
CA HIS A 433 12.90 -7.74 -22.96
C HIS A 433 11.73 -8.73 -22.86
N TYR A 434 12.02 -10.03 -22.82
CA TYR A 434 11.05 -11.08 -22.41
C TYR A 434 11.33 -11.46 -20.95
N ALA A 435 10.27 -11.64 -20.15
CA ALA A 435 10.41 -11.92 -18.72
C ALA A 435 10.30 -13.43 -18.56
N PRO A 436 11.28 -14.07 -17.92
CA PRO A 436 11.22 -15.50 -17.71
C PRO A 436 10.01 -15.83 -16.82
N ILE A 437 9.26 -16.86 -17.21
CA ILE A 437 8.17 -17.40 -16.40
C ILE A 437 8.79 -18.03 -15.15
N GLN A 438 8.40 -17.55 -13.96
CA GLN A 438 8.89 -18.08 -12.70
C GLN A 438 7.80 -18.90 -12.02
N ILE A 439 8.06 -20.18 -11.79
CA ILE A 439 7.19 -21.07 -11.02
C ILE A 439 7.83 -21.26 -9.65
N LYS A 440 7.14 -20.80 -8.59
CA LYS A 440 7.59 -20.95 -7.20
C LYS A 440 6.90 -22.15 -6.56
N GLY A 441 7.63 -22.92 -5.76
CA GLY A 441 7.03 -23.96 -4.92
C GLY A 441 6.58 -23.38 -3.58
N ILE A 442 5.28 -23.39 -3.29
CA ILE A 442 4.75 -23.05 -1.96
C ILE A 442 4.55 -24.34 -1.18
N THR A 443 5.21 -24.45 -0.03
CA THR A 443 5.03 -25.59 0.88
C THR A 443 3.74 -25.42 1.67
N THR A 444 2.88 -26.43 1.60
CA THR A 444 1.62 -26.48 2.35
C THR A 444 1.56 -27.76 3.15
N LYS A 445 1.01 -27.71 4.36
CA LYS A 445 0.79 -28.91 5.18
C LYS A 445 -0.54 -29.55 4.77
N ALA A 446 -0.49 -30.77 4.26
CA ALA A 446 -1.68 -31.57 3.97
C ALA A 446 -1.75 -32.74 4.96
N PRO A 447 -2.93 -33.06 5.53
CA PRO A 447 -3.05 -34.19 6.45
C PRO A 447 -2.63 -35.49 5.75
N LEU A 448 -1.79 -36.29 6.42
CA LEU A 448 -1.25 -37.54 5.88
C LEU A 448 -2.37 -38.54 5.52
N ASP A 449 -3.46 -38.51 6.30
CA ASP A 449 -4.68 -39.29 6.11
C ASP A 449 -5.92 -38.46 6.49
N GLY A 450 -6.66 -38.00 5.48
CA GLY A 450 -7.92 -37.27 5.69
C GLY A 450 -9.02 -38.11 6.35
N THR A 451 -8.98 -39.44 6.22
CA THR A 451 -9.98 -40.34 6.80
C THR A 451 -9.77 -40.53 8.30
N ALA A 452 -8.52 -40.74 8.75
CA ALA A 452 -8.18 -40.81 10.18
C ALA A 452 -8.50 -39.49 10.91
N ARG A 453 -8.22 -38.33 10.28
CA ARG A 453 -8.60 -37.02 10.84
C ARG A 453 -10.12 -36.84 10.93
N LYS A 454 -10.87 -37.36 9.95
CA LYS A 454 -12.33 -37.35 10.00
C LYS A 454 -12.87 -38.27 11.09
N GLN A 455 -12.29 -39.47 11.26
CA GLN A 455 -12.68 -40.42 12.31
C GLN A 455 -12.42 -39.85 13.70
N THR A 456 -11.23 -39.31 13.95
CA THR A 456 -10.90 -38.64 15.23
C THR A 456 -11.83 -37.45 15.51
N ARG A 457 -12.15 -36.62 14.50
CA ARG A 457 -13.16 -35.55 14.66
C ARG A 457 -14.55 -36.10 14.98
N LEU A 458 -14.96 -37.22 14.38
CA LEU A 458 -16.24 -37.87 14.67
C LEU A 458 -16.27 -38.48 16.07
N GLU A 459 -15.18 -39.09 16.53
CA GLU A 459 -15.02 -39.60 17.89
C GLU A 459 -15.06 -38.48 18.92
N GLU A 460 -14.38 -37.36 18.66
CA GLU A 460 -14.44 -36.16 19.50
C GLU A 460 -15.87 -35.63 19.60
N VAL A 461 -16.59 -35.55 18.48
CA VAL A 461 -18.00 -35.13 18.46
C VAL A 461 -18.90 -36.11 19.22
N ARG A 462 -18.69 -37.43 19.09
CA ARG A 462 -19.42 -38.45 19.85
C ARG A 462 -19.15 -38.32 21.34
N ARG A 463 -17.89 -38.12 21.74
CA ARG A 463 -17.48 -37.90 23.14
C ARG A 463 -18.14 -36.66 23.73
N ARG A 464 -18.10 -35.52 23.03
CA ARG A 464 -18.79 -34.28 23.45
C ARG A 464 -20.30 -34.47 23.60
N ARG A 465 -20.95 -35.24 22.72
CA ARG A 465 -22.38 -35.53 22.82
C ARG A 465 -22.71 -36.39 24.05
N ILE A 466 -21.86 -37.35 24.41
CA ILE A 466 -22.03 -38.17 25.62
C ILE A 466 -21.87 -37.29 26.85
N GLU A 467 -20.82 -36.46 26.91
CA GLU A 467 -20.57 -35.53 28.02
C GLU A 467 -21.72 -34.54 28.23
N VAL A 468 -22.26 -33.95 27.15
CA VAL A 468 -23.43 -33.06 27.22
C VAL A 468 -24.67 -33.80 27.73
N LYS A 469 -24.89 -35.05 27.31
CA LYS A 469 -26.00 -35.88 27.80
C LYS A 469 -25.84 -36.22 29.28
N GLU A 470 -24.63 -36.58 29.72
CA GLU A 470 -24.35 -36.85 31.14
C GLU A 470 -24.51 -35.60 31.99
N ARG A 471 -24.02 -34.45 31.53
CA ARG A 471 -24.21 -33.17 32.22
C ARG A 471 -25.69 -32.84 32.37
N LYS A 472 -26.47 -32.96 31.30
CA LYS A 472 -27.93 -32.77 31.33
C LYS A 472 -28.63 -33.77 32.26
N ARG A 473 -28.17 -35.02 32.30
CA ARG A 473 -28.70 -36.05 33.23
C ARG A 473 -28.43 -35.67 34.69
N LYS A 474 -27.21 -35.22 35.02
CA LYS A 474 -26.85 -34.74 36.37
C LYS A 474 -27.68 -33.52 36.78
N GLU A 475 -27.85 -32.54 35.89
CA GLU A 475 -28.71 -31.36 36.13
C GLU A 475 -30.18 -31.76 36.38
N MET A 476 -30.71 -32.72 35.62
CA MET A 476 -32.06 -33.26 35.84
C MET A 476 -32.18 -34.03 37.17
N GLU A 477 -31.16 -34.78 37.56
CA GLU A 477 -31.15 -35.50 38.84
C GLU A 477 -31.07 -34.53 40.03
N GLU A 478 -30.25 -33.48 39.93
CA GLU A 478 -30.17 -32.44 40.95
C GLU A 478 -31.49 -31.67 41.10
N THR A 479 -32.14 -31.31 39.99
CA THR A 479 -33.45 -30.65 40.02
C THR A 479 -34.54 -31.55 40.59
N LYS A 480 -34.54 -32.86 40.24
CA LYS A 480 -35.42 -33.85 40.87
C LYS A 480 -35.18 -33.97 42.37
N ARG A 481 -33.92 -34.00 42.81
CA ARG A 481 -33.53 -34.04 44.24
C ARG A 481 -33.97 -32.77 44.97
N ARG A 482 -33.82 -31.59 44.35
CA ARG A 482 -34.31 -30.31 44.90
C ARG A 482 -35.83 -30.30 45.03
N TRP A 483 -36.54 -30.81 44.03
CA TRP A 483 -37.99 -30.92 44.04
C TRP A 483 -38.49 -31.89 45.12
N GLU A 484 -37.86 -33.05 45.27
CA GLU A 484 -38.19 -34.03 46.30
C GLU A 484 -37.96 -33.46 47.72
N LYS A 485 -36.85 -32.74 47.94
CA LYS A 485 -36.59 -32.01 49.20
C LYS A 485 -37.68 -30.97 49.48
N ARG A 486 -38.10 -30.19 48.48
CA ARG A 486 -39.21 -29.25 48.60
C ARG A 486 -40.52 -29.94 48.98
N LEU A 487 -40.78 -31.12 48.42
CA LEU A 487 -42.01 -31.88 48.67
C LEU A 487 -42.02 -32.47 50.09
N LYS A 488 -40.87 -32.96 50.59
CA LYS A 488 -40.70 -33.39 51.98
C LYS A 488 -40.86 -32.22 52.97
N LEU A 489 -40.29 -31.05 52.66
CA LEU A 489 -40.49 -29.84 53.46
C LEU A 489 -41.97 -29.43 53.53
N ARG A 490 -42.70 -29.49 52.41
CA ARG A 490 -44.16 -29.22 52.40
C ARG A 490 -44.94 -30.20 53.26
N LYS A 491 -44.61 -31.49 53.22
CA LYS A 491 -45.26 -32.51 54.07
C LYS A 491 -44.96 -32.29 55.56
N ASN A 492 -43.72 -31.94 55.91
CA ASN A 492 -43.35 -31.67 57.30
C ASN A 492 -43.90 -30.33 57.82
N SER A 493 -44.13 -29.33 56.96
CA SER A 493 -44.82 -28.09 57.34
C SER A 493 -46.35 -28.24 57.52
N GLY A 494 -46.90 -29.40 57.17
CA GLY A 494 -48.33 -29.69 57.18
C GLY A 494 -48.86 -30.26 58.49
N HIS A 495 -48.61 -29.59 59.61
CA HIS A 495 -49.43 -29.76 60.84
C HIS A 495 -49.66 -28.44 61.60
N GLY A 496 -49.33 -27.30 60.99
CA GLY A 496 -49.57 -25.98 61.58
C GLY A 496 -50.82 -25.31 61.02
N LYS A 497 -51.92 -25.37 61.77
CA LYS A 497 -53.09 -24.46 61.78
C LYS A 497 -53.57 -23.95 60.42
N SER A 498 -54.71 -24.50 60.00
CA SER A 498 -55.69 -23.93 59.08
C SER A 498 -55.99 -22.45 59.38
N ARG A 499 -55.21 -21.54 58.78
CA ARG A 499 -55.59 -20.14 58.64
C ARG A 499 -56.57 -20.04 57.48
N LYS A 500 -57.82 -19.68 57.80
CA LYS A 500 -58.87 -19.26 56.87
C LYS A 500 -58.28 -18.35 55.79
N VAL A 501 -58.35 -18.78 54.54
CA VAL A 501 -58.07 -17.94 53.37
C VAL A 501 -59.31 -17.06 53.13
N PRO A 502 -59.15 -15.73 52.95
CA PRO A 502 -60.26 -14.88 52.55
C PRO A 502 -60.73 -15.22 51.13
N LYS A 503 -62.05 -15.37 51.02
CA LYS A 503 -62.80 -15.60 49.78
C LYS A 503 -62.74 -14.32 48.95
N ALA A 504 -61.83 -14.25 47.98
CA ALA A 504 -61.75 -13.15 47.03
C ALA A 504 -62.02 -13.65 45.61
N GLY A 505 -63.08 -13.10 45.03
CA GLY A 505 -63.06 -12.66 43.63
C GLY A 505 -63.02 -13.74 42.56
N GLU A 506 -64.16 -14.38 42.38
CA GLU A 506 -64.61 -14.91 41.10
C GLU A 506 -64.62 -13.79 40.04
N LYS A 507 -63.79 -13.92 38.98
CA LYS A 507 -64.06 -13.56 37.57
C LYS A 507 -62.75 -13.51 36.77
N GLY A 508 -62.69 -14.27 35.68
CA GLY A 508 -61.62 -14.17 34.70
C GLY A 508 -61.35 -15.49 33.98
N VAL A 509 -62.34 -16.01 33.24
CA VAL A 509 -62.12 -17.04 32.22
C VAL A 509 -61.28 -16.39 31.12
N VAL A 510 -59.99 -16.75 31.05
CA VAL A 510 -59.17 -16.52 29.86
C VAL A 510 -58.69 -17.89 29.40
N ASN A 511 -59.21 -18.29 28.26
CA ASN A 511 -58.85 -19.51 27.55
C ASN A 511 -57.33 -19.57 27.35
N GLY A 512 -56.70 -20.56 27.98
CA GLY A 512 -55.30 -20.89 27.77
C GLY A 512 -55.13 -21.56 26.40
N GLU A 513 -54.79 -20.75 25.40
CA GLU A 513 -54.26 -21.25 24.14
C GLU A 513 -52.93 -21.98 24.40
N MET A 514 -52.96 -23.28 24.12
CA MET A 514 -51.82 -24.18 24.16
C MET A 514 -50.84 -23.78 23.05
N SER A 515 -49.98 -22.80 23.33
CA SER A 515 -48.86 -22.45 22.46
C SER A 515 -47.87 -23.61 22.44
N LYS A 516 -48.01 -24.48 21.42
CA LYS A 516 -46.97 -25.39 20.95
C LYS A 516 -45.71 -24.57 20.71
N VAL A 517 -44.77 -24.60 21.65
CA VAL A 517 -43.39 -24.17 21.42
C VAL A 517 -42.78 -25.18 20.46
N LYS A 518 -43.01 -24.94 19.17
CA LYS A 518 -42.35 -25.59 18.05
C LYS A 518 -40.87 -25.23 18.19
N ALA A 519 -40.06 -26.21 18.59
CA ALA A 519 -38.62 -26.11 18.54
C ALA A 519 -38.22 -25.69 17.11
N ARG A 520 -37.89 -24.41 16.93
CA ARG A 520 -37.18 -23.93 15.75
C ARG A 520 -35.84 -24.65 15.76
N SER A 521 -35.72 -25.70 14.95
CA SER A 521 -34.45 -26.12 14.42
C SER A 521 -33.86 -24.90 13.71
N GLY A 522 -32.91 -24.25 14.38
CA GLY A 522 -31.99 -23.32 13.75
C GLY A 522 -31.21 -24.08 12.70
N LYS A 523 -31.78 -24.16 11.50
CA LYS A 523 -31.04 -24.40 10.28
C LYS A 523 -30.23 -23.12 10.08
N GLU A 524 -29.02 -23.11 10.63
CA GLU A 524 -27.98 -22.18 10.19
C GLU A 524 -27.88 -22.35 8.68
N GLN A 525 -28.54 -21.46 7.95
CA GLN A 525 -28.12 -21.13 6.61
C GLN A 525 -26.71 -20.59 6.80
N GLY A 526 -25.74 -21.41 6.42
CA GLY A 526 -24.39 -20.94 6.20
C GLY A 526 -24.49 -19.75 5.28
N SER A 527 -24.28 -18.56 5.84
CA SER A 527 -23.79 -17.44 5.08
C SER A 527 -22.58 -17.96 4.33
N GLY A 528 -22.72 -18.10 3.02
CA GLY A 528 -21.59 -18.26 2.13
C GLY A 528 -20.66 -17.09 2.42
N GLN A 529 -19.61 -17.38 3.18
CA GLN A 529 -18.36 -16.66 3.00
C GLN A 529 -18.00 -16.94 1.55
N SER A 530 -18.24 -15.94 0.72
CA SER A 530 -17.43 -15.75 -0.46
C SER A 530 -15.98 -15.86 0.00
N GLU A 531 -15.36 -16.99 -0.33
CA GLU A 531 -13.92 -17.09 -0.46
C GLU A 531 -13.52 -16.03 -1.49
N GLN A 532 -13.33 -14.79 -1.04
CA GLN A 532 -12.40 -13.91 -1.70
C GLN A 532 -11.05 -14.60 -1.56
N GLY A 533 -10.60 -15.16 -2.67
CA GLY A 533 -9.29 -15.76 -2.82
C GLY A 533 -8.22 -14.79 -2.35
N GLY A 534 -7.78 -15.00 -1.11
CA GLY A 534 -6.46 -14.61 -0.66
C GLY A 534 -5.47 -15.55 -1.33
N ILE A 535 -5.11 -15.22 -2.57
CA ILE A 535 -3.93 -15.75 -3.23
C ILE A 535 -2.75 -15.13 -2.47
N ALA A 536 -2.07 -15.98 -1.69
CA ALA A 536 -0.80 -15.67 -1.04
C ALA A 536 0.35 -15.67 -2.04
#